data_AF-A0A0F9QEH1-F1
#
_entry.id   AF-A0A0F9QEH1-F1
#
_cell.length_a   1.000
_cell.length_b   1.000
_cell.length_c   1.000
_cell.angle_alpha   90.00
_cell.angle_beta   90.00
_cell.angle_gamma   90.00
#
_symmetry.space_group_name_H-M   'P 1'
#
loop_
_entity.id
_entity.type
_entity.pdbx_description
1 polymer ?
#
loop_
_entity_poly.entity_id
_entity_poly.type
_entity_poly.pdbx_seq_one_letter_code
_entity_poly.pdbx_strand_id
1 'polypeptide(L)'
;MINAIDPNQLLMQMRAAQAEASQQTIKITAPGQSEGTDSVSFSSLMKSAVDQVNETQQASGKLKTAFEMGDPNVSLADAMIASQKATVAFQATLQVRNKLVSAYEEVMRMSV
;
A
#
# COMPACT_ATOMS: atom_id res chain seq x y z
N MET A 1 -9.85 54.07 -2.64
CA MET A 1 -8.77 53.09 -2.42
C MET A 1 -9.18 51.80 -3.12
N ILE A 2 -8.79 51.61 -4.38
CA ILE A 2 -8.99 50.36 -5.13
C ILE A 2 -7.59 49.78 -5.29
N ASN A 3 -7.32 48.66 -4.63
CA ASN A 3 -6.03 47.99 -4.70
C ASN A 3 -5.95 47.30 -6.07
N ALA A 4 -5.24 47.91 -7.01
CA ALA A 4 -4.94 47.28 -8.29
C ALA A 4 -4.04 46.08 -8.00
N ILE A 5 -4.50 44.88 -8.37
CA ILE A 5 -3.72 43.66 -8.28
C ILE A 5 -2.62 43.79 -9.33
N ASP A 6 -1.40 44.11 -8.90
CA ASP A 6 -0.24 44.25 -9.78
C ASP A 6 0.07 42.92 -10.49
N PRO A 7 0.03 42.88 -11.85
CA PRO A 7 0.31 41.67 -12.63
C PRO A 7 1.70 41.08 -12.34
N ASN A 8 2.66 41.93 -11.97
CA ASN A 8 4.00 41.52 -11.59
C ASN A 8 4.04 40.78 -10.25
N GLN A 9 3.17 41.11 -9.29
CA GLN A 9 3.11 40.38 -8.02
C GLN A 9 2.49 38.99 -8.20
N LEU A 10 1.48 38.88 -9.07
CA LEU A 10 0.88 37.58 -9.40
C LEU A 10 1.87 36.65 -10.12
N LEU A 11 2.72 37.21 -11.00
CA LEU A 11 3.79 36.46 -11.65
C LEU A 11 4.87 36.00 -10.67
N MET A 12 5.21 36.82 -9.66
CA MET A 12 6.14 36.41 -8.61
C MET A 12 5.54 35.33 -7.70
N GLN A 13 4.25 35.40 -7.40
CA GLN A 13 3.55 34.39 -6.61
C GLN A 13 3.41 33.06 -7.35
N MET A 14 3.11 33.08 -8.66
CA MET A 14 3.11 31.85 -9.48
C MET A 14 4.50 31.21 -9.55
N ARG A 15 5.57 32.02 -9.62
CA ARG A 15 6.94 31.49 -9.64
C ARG A 15 7.33 30.85 -8.31
N ALA A 16 6.85 31.40 -7.18
CA ALA A 16 7.02 30.79 -5.86
C ALA A 16 6.25 29.47 -5.72
N ALA A 17 5.00 29.41 -6.16
CA ALA A 17 4.19 28.18 -6.13
C ALA A 17 4.78 27.06 -7.02
N GLN A 18 5.41 27.40 -8.14
CA GLN A 18 6.14 26.45 -8.99
C GLN A 18 7.43 25.93 -8.33
N ALA A 19 8.10 26.75 -7.52
CA ALA A 19 9.29 26.33 -6.76
C ALA A 19 8.93 25.38 -5.61
N GLU A 20 7.74 25.50 -5.01
CA GLU A 20 7.23 24.55 -4.01
C GLU A 20 6.76 23.24 -4.66
N ALA A 21 6.13 23.30 -5.83
CA ALA A 21 5.70 22.10 -6.57
C ALA A 21 6.87 21.25 -7.10
N SER A 22 8.01 21.87 -7.43
CA SER A 22 9.23 21.16 -7.86
C SER A 22 9.96 20.45 -6.71
N GLN A 23 9.76 20.86 -5.46
CA GLN A 23 10.28 20.15 -4.27
C GLN A 23 9.42 18.95 -3.86
N GLN A 24 8.18 18.86 -4.35
CA GLN A 24 7.36 17.64 -4.30
C GLN A 24 7.48 16.81 -5.58
N THR A 25 8.68 16.78 -6.17
CA THR A 25 9.04 15.61 -6.97
C THR A 25 9.18 14.45 -5.99
N ILE A 26 8.19 13.55 -5.97
CA ILE A 26 8.30 12.25 -5.32
C ILE A 26 9.64 11.66 -5.76
N LYS A 27 10.64 11.70 -4.89
CA LYS A 27 11.90 11.00 -5.08
C LYS A 27 11.55 9.51 -5.04
N ILE A 28 11.20 8.95 -6.18
CA ILE A 28 11.39 7.52 -6.42
C ILE A 28 12.89 7.37 -6.60
N THR A 29 13.60 7.35 -5.47
CA THR A 29 15.00 7.00 -5.42
C THR A 29 15.10 5.57 -5.96
N ALA A 30 15.84 5.40 -7.06
CA ALA A 30 16.21 4.08 -7.54
C ALA A 30 16.81 3.26 -6.38
N PRO A 31 16.45 1.98 -6.22
CA PRO A 31 17.02 1.15 -5.16
C PRO A 31 18.47 0.83 -5.50
N GLY A 32 19.37 1.70 -5.08
CA GLY A 32 20.82 1.56 -5.22
C GLY A 32 21.49 2.07 -3.96
N GLN A 33 21.99 1.13 -3.16
CA GLN A 33 22.86 1.32 -2.00
C GLN A 33 22.27 2.08 -0.80
N SER A 34 21.77 1.30 0.14
CA SER A 34 21.88 1.61 1.56
C SER A 34 22.59 0.44 2.22
N GLU A 35 23.90 0.58 2.41
CA GLU A 35 24.62 -0.19 3.41
C GLU A 35 24.14 0.28 4.78
N GLY A 36 23.46 -0.61 5.49
CA GLY A 36 22.83 -0.32 6.77
C GLY A 36 21.87 -1.44 7.09
N THR A 37 22.38 -2.43 7.82
CA THR A 37 21.69 -3.58 8.38
C THR A 37 20.45 -3.18 9.18
N ASP A 38 19.34 -2.99 8.47
CA ASP A 38 17.98 -3.35 8.88
C ASP A 38 17.24 -3.78 7.61
N SER A 39 17.85 -4.73 6.90
CA SER A 39 17.16 -5.45 5.86
C SER A 39 16.06 -6.26 6.54
N VAL A 40 14.87 -5.67 6.67
CA VAL A 40 13.66 -6.46 6.93
C VAL A 40 13.68 -7.54 5.86
N SER A 41 13.98 -8.77 6.28
CA SER A 41 14.23 -9.84 5.33
C SER A 41 12.97 -9.99 4.50
N PHE A 42 13.12 -9.90 3.19
CA PHE A 42 12.00 -10.05 2.27
C PHE A 42 11.23 -11.37 2.51
N SER A 43 11.94 -12.44 2.88
CA SER A 43 11.32 -13.70 3.28
C SER A 43 10.45 -13.56 4.53
N SER A 44 10.83 -12.69 5.48
CA SER A 44 10.04 -12.33 6.65
C SER A 44 8.78 -11.57 6.26
N LEU A 45 8.85 -10.61 5.33
CA LEU A 45 7.67 -9.87 4.86
C LEU A 45 6.70 -10.77 4.09
N MET A 46 7.22 -11.62 3.20
CA MET A 46 6.41 -12.60 2.48
C MET A 46 5.76 -13.58 3.45
N LYS A 47 6.51 -14.06 4.46
CA LYS A 47 5.98 -14.90 5.52
C LYS A 47 4.87 -14.20 6.29
N SER A 48 5.10 -12.96 6.73
CA SER A 48 4.08 -12.16 7.42
C SER A 48 2.84 -11.94 6.56
N ALA A 49 2.99 -11.67 5.25
CA ALA A 49 1.84 -11.50 4.36
C ALA A 49 1.00 -12.78 4.21
N VAL A 50 1.66 -13.95 4.10
CA VAL A 50 0.98 -15.26 4.06
C VAL A 50 0.29 -15.55 5.39
N ASP A 51 0.97 -15.29 6.50
CA ASP A 51 0.43 -15.46 7.84
C ASP A 51 -0.80 -14.54 8.05
N GLN A 52 -0.75 -13.29 7.56
CA GLN A 52 -1.87 -12.34 7.62
C GLN A 52 -3.10 -12.80 6.82
N VAL A 53 -2.89 -13.41 5.64
CA VAL A 53 -3.99 -13.98 4.83
C VAL A 53 -4.62 -15.15 5.56
N ASN A 54 -3.80 -16.03 6.17
CA ASN A 54 -4.28 -17.15 6.95
C ASN A 54 -5.12 -16.67 8.15
N GLU A 55 -4.64 -15.66 8.87
CA GLU A 55 -5.34 -15.06 10.00
C GLU A 55 -6.68 -14.44 9.58
N THR A 56 -6.70 -13.73 8.44
CA THR A 56 -7.92 -13.15 7.87
C THR A 56 -8.93 -14.23 7.46
N GLN A 57 -8.48 -15.35 6.90
CA GLN A 57 -9.32 -16.51 6.59
C GLN A 57 -9.92 -17.15 7.85
N GLN A 58 -9.11 -17.35 8.88
CA GLN A 58 -9.58 -17.90 10.16
C GLN A 58 -10.58 -16.97 10.84
N ALA A 59 -10.34 -15.66 10.83
CA ALA A 59 -11.25 -14.67 11.38
C ALA A 59 -12.62 -14.69 10.68
N SER A 60 -12.63 -14.73 9.34
CA SER A 60 -13.87 -14.88 8.57
C SER A 60 -14.60 -16.19 8.87
N GLY A 61 -13.88 -17.30 9.05
CA GLY A 61 -14.46 -18.58 9.47
C GLY A 61 -15.12 -18.51 10.84
N LYS A 62 -14.45 -17.89 11.83
CA LYS A 62 -14.98 -17.69 13.18
C LYS A 62 -16.24 -16.83 13.18
N LEU A 63 -16.25 -15.72 12.43
CA LEU A 63 -17.43 -14.86 12.30
C LEU A 63 -18.60 -15.61 11.65
N LYS A 64 -18.33 -16.42 10.63
CA LYS A 64 -19.35 -17.25 9.98
C LYS A 64 -19.96 -18.27 10.96
N THR A 65 -19.12 -18.96 11.74
CA THR A 65 -19.59 -19.91 12.76
C THR A 65 -20.35 -19.20 13.89
N ALA A 66 -19.89 -18.03 14.35
CA ALA A 66 -20.59 -17.24 15.37
C ALA A 66 -21.98 -16.80 14.89
N PHE A 67 -22.10 -16.40 13.61
CA PHE A 67 -23.38 -16.10 12.99
C PHE A 67 -24.28 -17.34 12.88
N GLU A 68 -23.76 -18.48 12.43
CA GLU A 68 -24.50 -19.75 12.35
C GLU A 68 -24.97 -20.23 13.74
N MET A 69 -24.24 -19.91 14.81
CA MET A 69 -24.62 -20.19 16.20
C MET A 69 -25.59 -19.15 16.80
N GLY A 70 -25.97 -18.11 16.04
CA GLY A 70 -26.93 -17.10 16.47
C GLY A 70 -26.38 -16.05 17.43
N ASP A 71 -25.07 -15.76 17.38
CA ASP A 71 -24.47 -14.68 18.20
C ASP A 71 -25.10 -13.32 17.82
N PRO A 72 -25.77 -12.63 18.76
CA PRO A 72 -26.42 -11.35 18.49
C PRO A 72 -25.44 -10.21 18.19
N ASN A 73 -24.14 -10.40 18.43
CA ASN A 73 -23.10 -9.39 18.19
C ASN A 73 -22.49 -9.47 16.79
N VAL A 74 -22.80 -10.50 16.00
CA VAL A 74 -22.26 -10.69 14.65
C VAL A 74 -23.42 -10.63 13.65
N SER A 75 -23.47 -9.57 12.85
CA SER A 75 -24.48 -9.48 11.80
C SER A 75 -24.04 -10.21 10.53
N LEU A 76 -25.03 -10.67 9.74
CA LEU A 76 -24.76 -11.20 8.40
C LEU A 76 -23.99 -10.19 7.53
N ALA A 77 -24.23 -8.89 7.73
CA ALA A 77 -23.52 -7.83 7.04
C ALA A 77 -22.03 -7.80 7.41
N ASP A 78 -21.68 -8.00 8.68
CA ASP A 78 -20.29 -8.06 9.13
C ASP A 78 -19.55 -9.27 8.54
N ALA A 79 -20.21 -10.43 8.48
CA ALA A 79 -19.66 -11.62 7.83
C ALA A 79 -19.42 -11.41 6.33
N MET A 80 -20.36 -10.74 5.63
CA MET A 80 -20.19 -10.39 4.21
C MET A 80 -19.06 -9.38 3.99
N ILE A 81 -18.97 -8.34 4.83
CA ILE A 81 -17.89 -7.34 4.76
C ILE A 81 -16.52 -8.00 5.02
N ALA A 82 -16.43 -8.87 6.02
CA ALA A 82 -15.21 -9.62 6.31
C ALA A 82 -14.79 -10.50 5.11
N SER A 83 -15.75 -11.16 4.47
CA SER A 83 -15.51 -11.96 3.25
C SER A 83 -15.02 -11.11 2.07
N GLN A 84 -15.62 -9.93 1.84
CA GLN A 84 -15.16 -8.99 0.82
C GLN A 84 -13.75 -8.48 1.12
N LYS A 85 -13.45 -8.12 2.37
CA LYS A 85 -12.13 -7.66 2.80
C LYS A 85 -11.08 -8.74 2.59
N ALA A 86 -11.38 -9.99 2.93
CA ALA A 86 -10.50 -11.13 2.70
C ALA A 86 -10.21 -11.34 1.20
N THR A 87 -11.24 -11.21 0.35
CA THR A 87 -11.10 -11.34 -1.11
C THR A 87 -10.18 -10.26 -1.69
N VAL A 88 -10.40 -9.00 -1.32
CA VAL A 88 -9.57 -7.87 -1.79
C VAL A 88 -8.13 -8.00 -1.28
N ALA A 89 -7.95 -8.35 -0.01
CA ALA A 89 -6.62 -8.57 0.56
C ALA A 89 -5.87 -9.70 -0.18
N PHE A 90 -6.54 -10.81 -0.47
CA PHE A 90 -5.95 -11.91 -1.23
C PHE A 90 -5.52 -11.50 -2.65
N GLN A 91 -6.37 -10.75 -3.35
CA GLN A 91 -6.02 -10.22 -4.68
C GLN A 91 -4.79 -9.31 -4.63
N ALA A 92 -4.70 -8.45 -3.61
CA ALA A 92 -3.53 -7.60 -3.41
C ALA A 92 -2.26 -8.47 -3.16
N THR A 93 -2.36 -9.52 -2.34
CA THR A 93 -1.24 -10.46 -2.11
C THR A 93 -0.78 -11.13 -3.39
N LEU A 94 -1.70 -11.51 -4.29
CA LEU A 94 -1.33 -12.09 -5.60
C LEU A 94 -0.57 -11.09 -6.48
N GLN A 95 -0.97 -9.82 -6.49
CA GLN A 95 -0.26 -8.78 -7.23
C GLN A 95 1.15 -8.56 -6.68
N VAL A 96 1.28 -8.52 -5.35
CA VAL A 96 2.57 -8.43 -4.67
C VAL A 96 3.44 -9.64 -5.03
N ARG A 97 2.92 -10.88 -4.93
CA ARG A 97 3.62 -12.09 -5.35
C ARG A 97 4.15 -11.98 -6.79
N ASN A 98 3.32 -11.58 -7.73
CA ASN A 98 3.71 -11.49 -9.14
C ASN A 98 4.80 -10.43 -9.35
N LYS A 99 4.68 -9.26 -8.73
CA LYS A 99 5.72 -8.21 -8.78
C LYS A 99 7.06 -8.67 -8.20
N LEU A 100 7.02 -9.49 -7.16
CA LEU A 100 8.21 -10.04 -6.51
C LEU A 100 8.91 -11.09 -7.36
N VAL A 101 8.16 -11.96 -8.04
CA VAL A 101 8.72 -12.91 -9.02
C VAL A 101 9.39 -12.14 -10.16
N SER A 102 8.72 -11.13 -10.72
CA SER A 102 9.32 -10.29 -11.76
C SER A 102 10.58 -9.54 -11.30
N ALA A 103 10.59 -9.00 -10.08
CA ALA A 103 11.76 -8.32 -9.53
C ALA A 103 12.94 -9.29 -9.32
N TYR A 104 12.68 -10.52 -8.89
CA TYR A 104 13.71 -11.55 -8.78
C TYR A 104 14.26 -11.95 -10.17
N GLU A 105 13.39 -12.15 -11.15
CA GLU A 105 13.81 -12.41 -12.53
C GLU A 105 14.65 -11.28 -13.13
N GLU A 106 14.29 -10.02 -12.84
CA GLU A 106 15.03 -8.84 -13.32
C GLU A 106 16.45 -8.78 -12.76
N VAL A 107 16.62 -9.01 -11.45
CA VAL A 107 17.94 -9.06 -10.80
C VAL A 107 18.82 -10.17 -11.38
N MET A 108 18.22 -11.33 -11.69
CA MET A 108 18.93 -12.42 -12.39
C MET A 108 19.37 -12.03 -13.79
N ARG A 109 18.55 -11.29 -14.55
CA ARG A 109 18.89 -10.81 -15.90
C ARG A 109 19.93 -9.69 -15.90
N MET A 110 20.03 -8.90 -14.82
CA MET A 110 21.07 -7.88 -14.66
C MET A 110 22.45 -8.44 -14.31
N SER A 111 22.54 -9.68 -13.80
CA SER A 111 23.76 -10.26 -13.23
C SER A 111 24.47 -11.28 -14.13
N VAL A 112 24.08 -11.39 -15.40
CA VAL A 112 24.74 -12.26 -16.41
C VAL A 112 25.46 -11.46 -17.48
#